data_AF-A0A9E2UB92-F1
#
_entry.id   AF-A0A9E2UB92-F1
#
_cell.length_a   1.000
_cell.length_b   1.000
_cell.length_c   1.000
_cell.angle_alpha   90.00
_cell.angle_beta   90.00
_cell.angle_gamma   90.00
#
_symmetry.space_group_name_H-M   'P 1'
#
loop_
_entity.id
_entity.type
_entity.pdbx_description
1 polymer ?
#
loop_
_entity_poly.entity_id
_entity_poly.type
_entity_poly.pdbx_seq_one_letter_code
_entity_poly.pdbx_strand_id
1 'polypeptide(L)'
;MLPPAITKGVIWRLVGRYFRNPLGIMALRIETFDNVRGGNTLYKALTHPRAAAPGRALLNALMRKQPVAIYDPSGSAAAVNEFFHIDGADIAGVYVQQVTRIGETILGRAALPVTELIQSSARSLLVAAFDAERIIDQLQPCLPDGIHTFSLDAMRIPSDRLTNRRNYLDPLNFATNFAFFRDAAGLHTRLITANYWSGYGSPAVNCWMTLFAGNGEVLAEWCEGFAPNASAIVFD
;
A
#
# COMPACT_ATOMS: atom_id res chain seq x y z
N MET A 1 39.63 -11.82 54.62
CA MET A 1 40.02 -11.82 53.20
C MET A 1 39.20 -10.73 52.52
N LEU A 2 39.91 -9.81 51.86
CA LEU A 2 39.59 -8.61 51.06
C LEU A 2 38.30 -8.62 50.17
N PRO A 3 37.86 -7.47 49.58
CA PRO A 3 36.56 -6.81 49.83
C PRO A 3 35.67 -6.75 48.54
N PRO A 4 34.65 -5.86 48.40
CA PRO A 4 33.57 -6.00 47.40
C PRO A 4 33.93 -5.41 46.03
N ALA A 5 33.29 -5.90 44.97
CA ALA A 5 33.45 -5.36 43.61
C ALA A 5 32.12 -4.86 43.05
N ILE A 6 32.04 -3.53 42.91
CA ILE A 6 31.22 -2.80 41.95
C ILE A 6 31.71 -3.18 40.55
N THR A 7 30.80 -3.43 39.60
CA THR A 7 31.15 -3.21 38.19
C THR A 7 29.95 -2.76 37.36
N LYS A 8 30.14 -1.61 36.74
CA LYS A 8 29.33 -0.96 35.71
C LYS A 8 29.31 -1.84 34.44
N GLY A 9 28.17 -1.95 33.76
CA GLY A 9 28.06 -2.40 32.36
C GLY A 9 27.25 -1.38 31.58
N VAL A 10 27.88 -0.34 31.05
CA VAL A 10 28.26 -0.19 29.62
C VAL A 10 27.07 -0.38 28.68
N ILE A 11 26.49 0.77 28.29
CA ILE A 11 25.58 0.93 27.16
C ILE A 11 26.41 0.77 25.87
N TRP A 12 26.21 -0.31 25.12
CA TRP A 12 26.68 -0.38 23.73
C TRP A 12 25.59 0.15 22.79
N ARG A 13 25.83 1.37 22.28
CA ARG A 13 25.27 1.84 21.01
C ARG A 13 25.84 0.95 19.90
N LEU A 14 24.99 0.16 19.26
CA LEU A 14 25.33 -0.50 18.00
C LEU A 14 24.78 0.32 16.84
N VAL A 15 25.69 1.08 16.24
CA VAL A 15 25.56 1.65 14.90
C VAL A 15 25.56 0.48 13.92
N GLY A 16 24.39 0.17 13.34
CA GLY A 16 24.23 -0.92 12.38
C GLY A 16 24.94 -0.63 11.06
N ARG A 17 26.16 -1.14 10.92
CA ARG A 17 26.83 -1.35 9.62
C ARG A 17 26.18 -2.53 8.90
N TYR A 18 25.93 -2.32 7.62
CA TYR A 18 25.52 -3.29 6.59
C TYR A 18 25.94 -4.74 6.85
N PHE A 19 24.96 -5.62 7.03
CA PHE A 19 25.10 -7.05 6.76
C PHE A 19 24.70 -7.33 5.31
N ARG A 20 25.65 -7.80 4.50
CA ARG A 20 25.37 -8.48 3.22
C ARG A 20 24.86 -9.89 3.52
N ASN A 21 23.66 -10.22 3.03
CA ASN A 21 23.06 -11.54 3.17
C ASN A 21 23.43 -12.43 1.96
N PRO A 22 24.07 -13.62 2.13
CA PRO A 22 24.52 -14.47 1.00
C PRO A 22 23.45 -15.37 0.38
N LEU A 23 22.20 -15.31 0.84
CA LEU A 23 21.05 -15.99 0.23
C LEU A 23 19.99 -14.93 -0.02
N GLY A 24 19.81 -14.55 -1.29
CA GLY A 24 19.02 -13.41 -1.74
C GLY A 24 17.51 -13.56 -1.58
N ILE A 25 17.02 -13.78 -0.36
CA ILE A 25 15.68 -13.38 0.00
C ILE A 25 15.75 -11.86 0.15
N MET A 26 15.45 -11.13 -0.93
CA MET A 26 15.23 -9.69 -0.84
C MET A 26 13.99 -9.49 0.04
N ALA A 27 14.22 -9.14 1.30
CA ALA A 27 13.15 -8.64 2.15
C ALA A 27 12.61 -7.37 1.47
N LEU A 28 11.33 -7.38 1.13
CA LEU A 28 10.66 -6.22 0.57
C LEU A 28 10.78 -5.05 1.55
N ARG A 29 11.11 -3.86 1.05
CA ARG A 29 11.25 -2.64 1.88
C ARG A 29 9.89 -2.03 2.18
N ILE A 30 9.09 -2.76 2.96
CA ILE A 30 7.71 -2.41 3.28
C ILE A 30 7.63 -1.87 4.71
N GLU A 31 7.06 -0.68 4.85
CA GLU A 31 6.57 -0.20 6.13
C GLU A 31 5.14 -0.72 6.36
N THR A 32 4.97 -1.66 7.29
CA THR A 32 3.63 -2.21 7.62
C THR A 32 2.97 -1.47 8.79
N PHE A 33 3.76 -0.76 9.60
CA PHE A 33 3.32 -0.09 10.82
C PHE A 33 4.22 1.11 11.17
N ASP A 34 3.62 2.19 11.62
CA ASP A 34 4.27 3.39 12.17
C ASP A 34 3.72 3.64 13.59
N ASN A 35 4.59 3.79 14.59
CA ASN A 35 4.17 4.00 15.98
C ASN A 35 3.39 5.31 16.22
N VAL A 36 3.49 6.28 15.31
CA VAL A 36 2.78 7.57 15.35
C VAL A 36 1.46 7.48 14.59
N ARG A 37 1.41 6.76 13.46
CA ARG A 37 0.25 6.72 12.55
C ARG A 37 -0.59 5.44 12.67
N GLY A 38 -0.11 4.44 13.38
CA GLY A 38 -0.70 3.10 13.46
C GLY A 38 -0.34 2.22 12.25
N GLY A 39 -1.22 1.27 11.91
CA GLY A 39 -1.01 0.41 10.74
C GLY A 39 -0.93 1.21 9.44
N ASN A 40 0.01 0.86 8.56
CA ASN A 40 0.19 1.58 7.31
C ASN A 40 -0.99 1.30 6.35
N THR A 41 -1.90 2.26 6.19
CA THR A 41 -3.06 2.11 5.30
C THR A 41 -2.67 1.98 3.83
N LEU A 42 -1.57 2.61 3.41
CA LEU A 42 -1.05 2.44 2.05
C LEU A 42 -0.66 0.99 1.80
N TYR A 43 0.06 0.36 2.74
CA TYR A 43 0.39 -1.06 2.65
C TYR A 43 -0.87 -1.89 2.45
N LYS A 44 -1.88 -1.72 3.31
CA LYS A 44 -3.14 -2.47 3.22
C LYS A 44 -3.87 -2.26 1.89
N ALA A 45 -3.86 -1.03 1.36
CA ALA A 45 -4.46 -0.71 0.08
C ALA A 45 -3.73 -1.39 -1.09
N LEU A 46 -2.39 -1.37 -1.08
CA LEU A 46 -1.57 -1.99 -2.13
C LEU A 46 -1.65 -3.52 -2.10
N THR A 47 -1.75 -4.11 -0.91
CA THR A 47 -1.86 -5.57 -0.74
C THR A 47 -3.30 -6.08 -0.74
N HIS A 48 -4.30 -5.21 -0.95
CA HIS A 48 -5.67 -5.67 -0.99
C HIS A 48 -5.87 -6.60 -2.20
N PRO A 49 -6.47 -7.80 -2.04
CA PRO A 49 -6.59 -8.76 -3.16
C PRO A 49 -7.27 -8.17 -4.40
N ARG A 50 -8.30 -7.34 -4.20
CA ARG A 50 -9.00 -6.62 -5.28
C ARG A 50 -8.18 -5.52 -5.96
N ALA A 51 -7.07 -5.08 -5.37
CA ALA A 51 -6.17 -4.10 -5.99
C ALA A 51 -5.09 -4.76 -6.86
N ALA A 52 -4.83 -6.06 -6.71
CA ALA A 52 -3.74 -6.76 -7.41
C ALA A 52 -3.90 -6.77 -8.94
N ALA A 53 -5.05 -7.21 -9.46
CA ALA A 53 -5.29 -7.23 -10.91
C ALA A 53 -5.38 -5.81 -11.52
N PRO A 54 -6.13 -4.85 -10.93
CA PRO A 54 -6.10 -3.46 -11.37
C PRO A 54 -4.71 -2.81 -11.33
N GLY A 55 -3.91 -3.06 -10.29
CA GLY A 55 -2.54 -2.55 -10.20
C GLY A 55 -1.63 -3.08 -11.31
N ARG A 56 -1.74 -4.37 -11.65
CA ARG A 56 -1.04 -4.93 -12.82
C ARG A 56 -1.53 -4.31 -14.13
N ALA A 57 -2.83 -4.07 -14.28
CA ALA A 57 -3.39 -3.43 -15.47
C ALA A 57 -2.91 -1.99 -15.61
N LEU A 58 -2.84 -1.24 -14.50
CA LEU A 58 -2.26 0.10 -14.40
C LEU A 58 -0.80 0.10 -14.86
N LEU A 59 0.05 -0.79 -14.31
CA LEU A 59 1.44 -0.88 -14.73
C LEU A 59 1.56 -1.23 -16.22
N ASN A 60 0.79 -2.20 -16.71
CA ASN A 60 0.79 -2.56 -18.13
C ASN A 60 0.40 -1.37 -19.02
N ALA A 61 -0.55 -0.54 -18.59
CA ALA A 61 -0.93 0.68 -19.30
C ALA A 61 0.19 1.73 -19.31
N LEU A 62 0.86 1.89 -18.17
CA LEU A 62 2.01 2.78 -18.00
C LEU A 62 3.19 2.35 -18.88
N MET A 63 3.52 1.05 -18.91
CA MET A 63 4.63 0.50 -19.69
C MET A 63 4.41 0.64 -21.21
N ARG A 64 3.17 0.64 -21.69
CA ARG A 64 2.86 0.94 -23.10
C ARG A 64 3.14 2.40 -23.49
N LYS A 65 3.42 3.27 -22.52
CA LYS A 65 3.60 4.72 -22.68
C LYS A 65 4.90 5.23 -22.04
N GLN A 66 5.96 4.43 -22.05
CA GLN A 66 7.32 4.83 -21.67
C GLN A 66 7.88 5.91 -22.60
N PRO A 67 8.84 6.76 -22.24
CA PRO A 67 9.42 6.90 -20.91
C PRO A 67 8.39 7.45 -19.92
N VAL A 68 8.54 7.08 -18.66
CA VAL A 68 7.59 7.36 -17.59
C VAL A 68 8.18 8.37 -16.61
N ALA A 69 7.47 9.46 -16.35
CA ALA A 69 7.70 10.31 -15.19
C ALA A 69 6.98 9.74 -13.98
N ILE A 70 7.63 9.75 -12.81
CA ILE A 70 7.00 9.39 -11.54
C ILE A 70 6.86 10.66 -10.72
N TYR A 71 5.65 11.04 -10.34
CA TYR A 71 5.44 12.10 -9.35
C TYR A 71 5.04 11.48 -8.01
N ASP A 72 5.86 11.73 -6.98
CA ASP A 72 5.73 11.14 -5.65
C ASP A 72 5.45 12.22 -4.58
N PRO A 73 4.20 12.70 -4.46
CA PRO A 73 3.87 13.82 -3.58
C PRO A 73 4.08 13.48 -2.09
N SER A 74 3.91 12.22 -1.71
CA SER A 74 3.78 11.78 -0.32
C SER A 74 4.75 10.67 0.10
N GLY A 75 5.59 10.13 -0.79
CA GLY A 75 6.54 9.07 -0.44
C GLY A 75 6.08 7.66 -0.76
N SER A 76 5.04 7.51 -1.60
CA SER A 76 4.42 6.22 -1.87
C SER A 76 5.15 5.42 -2.95
N ALA A 77 5.91 6.08 -3.85
CA ALA A 77 6.49 5.44 -5.04
C ALA A 77 7.35 4.20 -4.71
N ALA A 78 8.17 4.25 -3.66
CA ALA A 78 8.98 3.11 -3.24
C ALA A 78 8.11 1.93 -2.79
N ALA A 79 7.09 2.17 -1.95
CA ALA A 79 6.18 1.13 -1.49
C ALA A 79 5.40 0.49 -2.65
N VAL A 80 4.96 1.28 -3.63
CA VAL A 80 4.29 0.73 -4.83
C VAL A 80 5.25 -0.14 -5.64
N ASN A 81 6.52 0.25 -5.75
CA ASN A 81 7.53 -0.53 -6.47
C ASN A 81 7.79 -1.91 -5.86
N GLU A 82 7.75 -2.04 -4.54
CA GLU A 82 7.92 -3.33 -3.86
C GLU A 82 6.88 -4.37 -4.27
N PHE A 83 5.66 -3.95 -4.63
CA PHE A 83 4.58 -4.88 -5.02
C PHE A 83 4.36 -4.98 -6.52
N PHE A 84 4.57 -3.87 -7.25
CA PHE A 84 4.20 -3.77 -8.65
C PHE A 84 5.40 -3.60 -9.58
N HIS A 85 6.64 -3.42 -9.09
CA HIS A 85 7.86 -3.30 -9.91
C HIS A 85 7.78 -2.21 -11.00
N ILE A 86 7.45 -0.99 -10.60
CA ILE A 86 7.36 0.17 -11.50
C ILE A 86 8.74 0.51 -12.12
N ASP A 87 9.83 0.19 -11.42
CA ASP A 87 11.21 0.33 -11.89
C ASP A 87 11.56 -0.55 -13.11
N GLY A 88 10.70 -1.52 -13.46
CA GLY A 88 10.75 -2.19 -14.76
C GLY A 88 10.39 -1.29 -15.95
N ALA A 89 9.86 -0.08 -15.70
CA ALA A 89 9.64 0.91 -16.74
C ALA A 89 10.89 1.73 -17.04
N ASP A 90 11.02 2.19 -18.29
CA ASP A 90 11.97 3.26 -18.62
C ASP A 90 11.52 4.57 -17.93
N ILE A 91 12.11 4.88 -16.79
CA ILE A 91 11.77 6.07 -15.99
C ILE A 91 12.57 7.28 -16.52
N ALA A 92 11.87 8.32 -16.98
CA ALA A 92 12.49 9.58 -17.40
C ALA A 92 12.99 10.42 -16.21
N GLY A 93 12.26 10.37 -15.10
CA GLY A 93 12.58 11.13 -13.89
C GLY A 93 11.62 10.82 -12.76
N VAL A 94 12.06 11.11 -11.53
CA VAL A 94 11.21 11.06 -10.33
C VAL A 94 11.09 12.48 -9.78
N TYR A 95 9.87 12.94 -9.56
CA TYR A 95 9.55 14.32 -9.22
C TYR A 95 8.83 14.40 -7.88
N VAL A 96 9.20 15.38 -7.06
CA VAL A 96 8.64 15.59 -5.73
C VAL A 96 8.25 17.06 -5.53
N GLN A 97 7.27 17.30 -4.67
CA GLN A 97 6.88 18.66 -4.25
C GLN A 97 7.60 19.11 -2.97
N GLN A 98 7.94 18.18 -2.09
CA GLN A 98 8.59 18.48 -0.82
C GLN A 98 10.05 18.82 -1.04
N VAL A 99 10.45 20.06 -0.73
CA VAL A 99 11.82 20.56 -0.94
C VAL A 99 12.86 19.69 -0.22
N THR A 100 12.53 19.20 0.98
CA THR A 100 13.41 18.33 1.76
C THR A 100 13.72 17.00 1.08
N ARG A 101 12.90 16.59 0.10
CA ARG A 101 13.05 15.33 -0.62
C ARG A 101 13.78 15.47 -1.96
N ILE A 102 14.07 16.69 -2.41
CA ILE A 102 14.85 16.91 -3.63
C ILE A 102 16.25 16.32 -3.44
N GLY A 103 16.72 15.55 -4.43
CA GLY A 103 17.99 14.84 -4.39
C GLY A 103 17.96 13.49 -3.67
N GLU A 104 16.88 13.14 -2.96
CA GLU A 104 16.72 11.79 -2.40
C GLU A 104 16.75 10.74 -3.51
N THR A 105 17.34 9.58 -3.23
CA THR A 105 17.31 8.46 -4.18
C THR A 105 15.99 7.70 -4.08
N ILE A 106 15.13 7.86 -5.08
CA ILE A 106 13.83 7.19 -5.20
C ILE A 106 13.85 6.40 -6.51
N LEU A 107 13.54 5.09 -6.45
CA LEU A 107 13.60 4.19 -7.61
C LEU A 107 14.94 4.27 -8.37
N GLY A 108 16.04 4.40 -7.61
CA GLY A 108 17.40 4.49 -8.13
C GLY A 108 17.76 5.83 -8.79
N ARG A 109 16.89 6.86 -8.70
CA ARG A 109 17.09 8.18 -9.31
C ARG A 109 17.06 9.27 -8.27
N ALA A 110 17.85 10.33 -8.47
CA ALA A 110 17.74 11.53 -7.66
C ALA A 110 16.40 12.22 -7.95
N ALA A 111 15.63 12.49 -6.90
CA ALA A 111 14.35 13.16 -7.01
C ALA A 111 14.54 14.62 -7.44
N LEU A 112 13.78 15.05 -8.45
CA LEU A 112 13.78 16.40 -9.01
C LEU A 112 12.60 17.21 -8.45
N PRO A 113 12.68 18.54 -8.40
CA PRO A 113 11.52 19.37 -8.09
C PRO A 113 10.43 19.20 -9.15
N VAL A 114 9.17 19.20 -8.72
CA VAL A 114 8.00 19.09 -9.61
C VAL A 114 7.96 20.14 -10.72
N THR A 115 8.54 21.32 -10.51
CA THR A 115 8.63 22.38 -11.52
C THR A 115 9.48 22.00 -12.73
N GLU A 116 10.38 21.02 -12.60
CA GLU A 116 11.18 20.50 -13.73
C GLU A 116 10.40 19.46 -14.56
N LEU A 117 9.22 19.03 -14.12
CA LEU A 117 8.39 18.07 -14.86
C LEU A 117 8.04 18.57 -16.27
N ILE A 118 7.89 19.89 -16.45
CA ILE A 118 7.57 20.51 -17.74
C ILE A 118 8.65 20.28 -18.80
N GLN A 119 9.90 20.03 -18.36
CA GLN A 119 11.05 19.76 -19.22
C GLN A 119 11.26 18.26 -19.47
N SER A 120 10.40 17.41 -18.90
CA SER A 120 10.52 15.96 -19.02
C SER A 120 10.24 15.49 -20.44
N SER A 121 11.02 14.50 -20.90
CA SER A 121 10.77 13.77 -22.15
C SER A 121 9.76 12.61 -21.98
N ALA A 122 9.13 12.51 -20.81
CA ALA A 122 8.18 11.44 -20.51
C ALA A 122 6.94 11.50 -21.42
N ARG A 123 6.50 10.31 -21.87
CA ARG A 123 5.22 10.14 -22.60
C ARG A 123 4.05 9.85 -21.67
N SER A 124 4.33 9.42 -20.43
CA SER A 124 3.33 9.25 -19.39
C SER A 124 3.83 9.68 -18.03
N LEU A 125 2.88 10.04 -17.16
CA LEU A 125 3.09 10.38 -15.77
C LEU A 125 2.35 9.37 -14.90
N LEU A 126 3.03 8.77 -13.93
CA LEU A 126 2.38 8.13 -12.80
C LEU A 126 2.40 9.08 -11.60
N VAL A 127 1.22 9.51 -11.15
CA VAL A 127 1.04 10.13 -9.85
C VAL A 127 0.93 9.00 -8.81
N ALA A 128 1.96 8.83 -7.99
CA ALA A 128 2.04 7.81 -6.95
C ALA A 128 1.19 8.21 -5.72
N ALA A 129 -0.10 8.46 -5.93
CA ALA A 129 -1.07 8.77 -4.90
C ALA A 129 -2.47 8.26 -5.28
N PHE A 130 -3.27 7.97 -4.25
CA PHE A 130 -4.72 7.84 -4.35
C PHE A 130 -5.38 9.21 -4.12
N ASP A 131 -6.66 9.34 -4.48
CA ASP A 131 -7.41 10.60 -4.48
C ASP A 131 -6.65 11.70 -5.25
N ALA A 132 -6.11 11.32 -6.42
CA ALA A 132 -5.13 12.12 -7.14
C ALA A 132 -5.75 13.22 -8.03
N GLU A 133 -7.07 13.27 -8.20
CA GLU A 133 -7.76 14.24 -9.06
C GLU A 133 -7.29 15.69 -8.78
N ARG A 134 -7.42 16.14 -7.53
CA ARG A 134 -6.97 17.47 -7.11
C ARG A 134 -5.47 17.68 -7.31
N ILE A 135 -4.68 16.63 -7.12
CA ILE A 135 -3.22 16.69 -7.31
C ILE A 135 -2.91 16.90 -8.80
N ILE A 136 -3.57 16.16 -9.68
CA ILE A 136 -3.42 16.27 -11.13
C ILE A 136 -3.83 17.66 -11.63
N ASP A 137 -4.94 18.20 -11.13
CA ASP A 137 -5.39 19.55 -11.46
C ASP A 137 -4.32 20.61 -11.10
N GLN A 138 -3.70 20.46 -9.92
CA GLN A 138 -2.62 21.35 -9.48
C GLN A 138 -1.33 21.19 -10.28
N LEU A 139 -1.09 19.99 -10.84
CA LEU A 139 0.08 19.72 -11.68
C LEU A 139 -0.06 20.25 -13.09
N GLN A 140 -1.28 20.54 -13.56
CA GLN A 140 -1.55 20.91 -14.96
C GLN A 140 -0.56 21.94 -15.55
N PRO A 141 -0.17 23.02 -14.84
CA PRO A 141 0.79 24.00 -15.35
C PRO A 141 2.22 23.47 -15.53
N CYS A 142 2.56 22.35 -14.90
CA CYS A 142 3.87 21.70 -14.92
C CYS A 142 3.89 20.47 -15.84
N LEU A 143 2.76 20.07 -16.44
CA LEU A 143 2.69 18.89 -17.29
C LEU A 143 3.19 19.20 -18.71
N PRO A 144 4.08 18.36 -19.28
CA PRO A 144 4.38 18.41 -20.70
C PRO A 144 3.12 18.24 -21.54
N ASP A 145 3.07 18.94 -22.68
CA ASP A 145 1.94 18.84 -23.60
C ASP A 145 1.73 17.39 -24.08
N GLY A 146 0.48 16.92 -23.99
CA GLY A 146 0.09 15.59 -24.48
C GLY A 146 0.53 14.41 -23.60
N ILE A 147 1.08 14.65 -22.41
CA ILE A 147 1.45 13.57 -21.49
C ILE A 147 0.22 12.75 -21.05
N HIS A 148 0.36 11.42 -21.01
CA HIS A 148 -0.69 10.55 -20.47
C HIS A 148 -0.56 10.42 -18.96
N THR A 149 -1.55 10.90 -18.21
CA THR A 149 -1.54 10.84 -16.74
C THR A 149 -2.26 9.61 -16.21
N PHE A 150 -1.61 8.92 -15.29
CA PHE A 150 -2.14 7.80 -14.52
C PHE A 150 -1.99 8.10 -13.03
N SER A 151 -2.83 7.47 -12.19
CA SER A 151 -2.69 7.52 -10.74
C SER A 151 -2.99 6.16 -10.11
N LEU A 152 -2.74 6.03 -8.81
CA LEU A 152 -3.13 4.85 -8.05
C LEU A 152 -4.67 4.72 -7.94
N ASP A 153 -5.45 5.74 -8.31
CA ASP A 153 -6.92 5.63 -8.32
C ASP A 153 -7.43 4.50 -9.21
N ALA A 154 -6.68 4.15 -10.26
CA ALA A 154 -6.99 3.04 -11.17
C ALA A 154 -6.97 1.66 -10.47
N MET A 155 -6.39 1.54 -9.28
CA MET A 155 -6.35 0.31 -8.48
C MET A 155 -7.16 0.37 -7.20
N ARG A 156 -8.08 1.34 -7.09
CA ARG A 156 -8.99 1.42 -5.93
C ARG A 156 -9.91 0.22 -5.85
N ILE A 157 -10.22 -0.18 -4.61
CA ILE A 157 -11.35 -1.07 -4.37
C ILE A 157 -12.68 -0.35 -4.65
N PRO A 158 -13.74 -1.07 -5.02
CA PRO A 158 -15.05 -0.49 -5.31
C PRO A 158 -15.58 0.41 -4.18
N SER A 159 -16.22 1.53 -4.54
CA SER A 159 -16.63 2.57 -3.60
C SER A 159 -17.75 2.13 -2.64
N ASP A 160 -18.52 1.12 -3.00
CA ASP A 160 -19.53 0.48 -2.15
C ASP A 160 -18.91 -0.33 -1.01
N ARG A 161 -17.63 -0.72 -1.12
CA ARG A 161 -16.86 -1.41 -0.07
C ARG A 161 -16.17 -0.46 0.92
N LEU A 162 -16.24 0.85 0.70
CA LEU A 162 -15.59 1.85 1.55
C LEU A 162 -16.55 2.37 2.62
N THR A 163 -16.06 2.43 3.87
CA THR A 163 -16.76 3.09 4.98
C THR A 163 -16.67 4.61 4.84
N ASN A 164 -15.47 5.15 4.62
CA ASN A 164 -15.24 6.56 4.30
C ASN A 164 -14.89 6.73 2.82
N ARG A 165 -15.87 7.13 2.01
CA ARG A 165 -15.69 7.36 0.57
C ARG A 165 -14.91 8.64 0.23
N ARG A 166 -14.73 9.56 1.19
CA ARG A 166 -14.09 10.87 0.95
C ARG A 166 -12.57 10.83 1.02
N ASN A 167 -12.01 9.84 1.71
CA ASN A 167 -10.57 9.65 1.86
C ASN A 167 -10.29 8.17 1.68
N TYR A 168 -9.70 7.80 0.54
CA TYR A 168 -9.47 6.40 0.22
C TYR A 168 -8.59 5.73 1.27
N LEU A 169 -7.49 6.38 1.69
CA LEU A 169 -6.54 5.86 2.67
C LEU A 169 -6.99 6.09 4.14
N ASP A 170 -8.28 6.32 4.38
CA ASP A 170 -8.82 6.29 5.73
C ASP A 170 -8.63 4.88 6.35
N PRO A 171 -8.05 4.76 7.56
CA PRO A 171 -7.85 3.47 8.21
C PRO A 171 -9.13 2.62 8.33
N LEU A 172 -10.31 3.24 8.42
CA LEU A 172 -11.60 2.55 8.49
C LEU A 172 -11.95 1.80 7.21
N ASN A 173 -11.38 2.20 6.06
CA ASN A 173 -11.60 1.51 4.78
C ASN A 173 -10.86 0.17 4.70
N PHE A 174 -9.86 -0.07 5.54
CA PHE A 174 -8.96 -1.23 5.44
C PHE A 174 -8.87 -2.03 6.74
N ALA A 175 -10.02 -2.54 7.17
CA ALA A 175 -10.15 -3.57 8.20
C ALA A 175 -10.18 -4.98 7.57
N THR A 176 -9.10 -5.37 6.89
CA THR A 176 -9.00 -6.66 6.21
C THR A 176 -8.45 -7.74 7.13
N ASN A 177 -9.15 -8.88 7.21
CA ASN A 177 -8.69 -10.09 7.89
C ASN A 177 -8.56 -11.23 6.89
N PHE A 178 -7.64 -12.15 7.16
CA PHE A 178 -7.46 -13.38 6.38
C PHE A 178 -7.77 -14.59 7.25
N ALA A 179 -8.55 -15.52 6.71
CA ALA A 179 -8.78 -16.83 7.32
C ALA A 179 -8.35 -17.90 6.31
N PHE A 180 -7.66 -18.92 6.81
CA PHE A 180 -7.24 -20.07 6.02
C PHE A 180 -8.10 -21.26 6.41
N PHE A 181 -8.84 -21.78 5.45
CA PHE A 181 -9.71 -22.95 5.65
C PHE A 181 -8.94 -24.21 5.31
N ARG A 182 -9.10 -25.24 6.14
CA ARG A 182 -8.63 -26.59 5.82
C ARG A 182 -9.85 -27.40 5.38
N ASP A 183 -9.93 -27.69 4.09
CA ASP A 183 -10.96 -28.55 3.52
C ASP A 183 -10.31 -29.83 2.96
N ALA A 184 -9.91 -30.72 3.87
CA ALA A 184 -9.33 -32.01 3.52
C ALA A 184 -9.62 -33.04 4.61
N ALA A 185 -9.76 -34.30 4.21
CA ALA A 185 -9.98 -35.44 5.10
C ALA A 185 -11.29 -35.37 5.93
N GLY A 186 -12.36 -34.81 5.36
CA GLY A 186 -13.67 -34.72 6.03
C GLY A 186 -13.72 -33.71 7.18
N LEU A 187 -12.76 -32.77 7.23
CA LEU A 187 -12.72 -31.70 8.21
C LEU A 187 -13.39 -30.45 7.64
N HIS A 188 -14.31 -29.86 8.41
CA HIS A 188 -14.92 -28.57 8.12
C HIS A 188 -14.34 -27.49 9.04
N THR A 189 -14.15 -26.28 8.51
CA THR A 189 -13.62 -25.14 9.27
C THR A 189 -14.72 -24.11 9.45
N ARG A 190 -15.22 -23.95 10.68
CA ARG A 190 -16.08 -22.84 11.08
C ARG A 190 -15.23 -21.65 11.52
N LEU A 191 -15.50 -20.47 10.97
CA LEU A 191 -14.86 -19.22 11.37
C LEU A 191 -15.79 -18.45 12.32
N ILE A 192 -15.31 -18.12 13.51
CA ILE A 192 -16.00 -17.26 14.46
C ILE A 192 -15.10 -16.08 14.79
N THR A 193 -15.61 -14.86 14.66
CA THR A 193 -14.88 -13.64 15.02
C THR A 193 -15.74 -12.73 15.88
N ALA A 194 -15.10 -11.98 16.78
CA ALA A 194 -15.78 -10.98 17.59
C ALA A 194 -16.14 -9.77 16.72
N ASN A 195 -17.39 -9.31 16.83
CA ASN A 195 -17.83 -8.07 16.21
C ASN A 195 -17.68 -6.91 17.20
N TYR A 196 -16.47 -6.39 17.31
CA TYR A 196 -16.18 -5.23 18.16
C TYR A 196 -16.76 -3.92 17.60
N TRP A 197 -17.09 -3.87 16.31
CA TRP A 197 -17.62 -2.68 15.65
C TRP A 197 -19.01 -2.29 16.14
N SER A 198 -19.87 -3.27 16.44
CA SER A 198 -21.16 -3.01 17.06
C SER A 198 -21.00 -2.37 18.45
N GLY A 199 -20.02 -2.86 19.23
CA GLY A 199 -19.66 -2.29 20.54
C GLY A 199 -19.06 -0.89 20.48
N TYR A 200 -18.46 -0.51 19.35
CA TYR A 200 -17.97 0.84 19.07
C TYR A 200 -19.00 1.77 18.44
N GLY A 201 -20.29 1.38 18.44
CA GLY A 201 -21.39 2.24 18.01
C GLY A 201 -21.64 2.24 16.50
N SER A 202 -21.10 1.27 15.76
CA SER A 202 -21.47 1.11 14.35
C SER A 202 -22.94 0.67 14.24
N PRO A 203 -23.80 1.43 13.53
CA PRO A 203 -25.23 1.10 13.43
C PRO A 203 -25.50 -0.09 12.50
N ALA A 204 -24.57 -0.37 11.58
CA ALA A 204 -24.64 -1.48 10.63
C ALA A 204 -23.22 -1.92 10.28
N VAL A 205 -22.96 -3.22 10.38
CA VAL A 205 -21.67 -3.82 10.00
C VAL A 205 -21.92 -4.69 8.78
N ASN A 206 -21.18 -4.43 7.71
CA ASN A 206 -21.17 -5.28 6.53
C ASN A 206 -19.79 -5.92 6.41
N CYS A 207 -19.74 -7.24 6.22
CA CYS A 207 -18.52 -7.92 5.81
C CYS A 207 -18.57 -8.18 4.32
N TRP A 208 -17.52 -7.80 3.63
CA TRP A 208 -17.27 -8.19 2.25
C TRP A 208 -16.31 -9.37 2.26
N MET A 209 -16.71 -10.48 1.63
CA MET A 209 -15.91 -11.71 1.64
C MET A 209 -15.52 -12.08 0.22
N THR A 210 -14.31 -12.63 0.12
CA THR A 210 -13.79 -13.20 -1.10
C THR A 210 -13.14 -14.52 -0.74
N LEU A 211 -13.68 -15.60 -1.28
CA LEU A 211 -13.11 -16.93 -1.15
C LEU A 211 -12.14 -17.16 -2.31
N PHE A 212 -10.92 -17.59 -1.97
CA PHE A 212 -9.89 -17.91 -2.95
C PHE A 212 -9.60 -19.41 -2.95
N ALA A 213 -9.35 -19.96 -4.13
CA ALA A 213 -8.72 -21.26 -4.29
C ALA A 213 -7.24 -21.21 -3.89
N GLY A 214 -6.61 -22.38 -3.72
CA GLY A 214 -5.19 -22.47 -3.35
C GLY A 214 -4.22 -21.86 -4.36
N ASN A 215 -4.64 -21.65 -5.62
CA ASN A 215 -3.90 -20.96 -6.67
C ASN A 215 -4.16 -19.43 -6.71
N GLY A 216 -5.01 -18.91 -5.83
CA GLY A 216 -5.40 -17.49 -5.79
C GLY A 216 -6.55 -17.11 -6.72
N GLU A 217 -7.18 -18.07 -7.42
CA GLU A 217 -8.42 -17.82 -8.18
C GLU A 217 -9.57 -17.47 -7.24
N VAL A 218 -10.41 -16.51 -7.64
CA VAL A 218 -11.61 -16.14 -6.87
C VAL A 218 -12.69 -17.19 -7.12
N LEU A 219 -13.10 -17.89 -6.06
CA LEU A 219 -14.16 -18.90 -6.10
C LEU A 219 -15.55 -18.29 -5.85
N ALA A 220 -15.63 -17.34 -4.92
CA ALA A 220 -16.89 -16.67 -4.57
C ALA A 220 -16.62 -15.27 -4.00
N GLU A 221 -17.56 -14.36 -4.24
CA GLU A 221 -17.63 -13.04 -3.60
C GLU A 221 -19.05 -12.77 -3.16
N TRP A 222 -19.21 -12.29 -1.92
CA TRP A 222 -20.51 -11.90 -1.39
C TRP A 222 -20.36 -10.81 -0.32
N CYS A 223 -21.49 -10.28 0.12
CA CYS A 223 -21.58 -9.27 1.19
C CYS A 223 -22.65 -9.71 2.19
N GLU A 224 -22.31 -9.70 3.47
CA GLU A 224 -23.22 -10.03 4.56
C GLU A 224 -23.36 -8.85 5.50
N GLY A 225 -24.60 -8.44 5.74
CA GLY A 225 -24.94 -7.45 6.75
C GLY A 225 -25.28 -8.14 8.07
N PHE A 226 -24.82 -7.55 9.17
CA PHE A 226 -25.07 -8.07 10.52
C PHE A 226 -26.03 -7.16 11.28
N ALA A 227 -26.86 -7.79 12.11
CA ALA A 227 -27.80 -7.07 12.96
C ALA A 227 -27.05 -6.10 13.90
N PRO A 228 -27.67 -4.95 14.23
CA PRO A 228 -27.15 -4.08 15.28
C PRO A 228 -26.92 -4.87 16.57
N ASN A 229 -25.80 -4.64 17.25
CA ASN A 229 -25.42 -5.30 18.51
C ASN A 229 -25.07 -6.80 18.41
N ALA A 230 -24.95 -7.39 17.22
CA ALA A 230 -24.34 -8.73 17.11
C ALA A 230 -22.92 -8.68 17.68
N SER A 231 -22.62 -9.53 18.67
CA SER A 231 -21.31 -9.58 19.34
C SER A 231 -20.32 -10.54 18.67
N ALA A 232 -20.82 -11.46 17.85
CA ALA A 232 -20.04 -12.40 17.07
C ALA A 232 -20.55 -12.48 15.64
N ILE A 233 -19.62 -12.78 14.73
CA ILE A 233 -19.87 -13.09 13.32
C ILE A 233 -19.39 -14.53 13.11
N VAL A 234 -20.24 -15.36 12.51
CA VAL A 234 -20.00 -16.79 12.28
C VAL A 234 -20.13 -17.09 10.80
N PHE A 235 -19.13 -17.76 10.25
CA PHE A 235 -19.15 -18.31 8.89
C PHE A 235 -18.94 -19.83 8.97
N ASP A 236 -19.77 -20.57 8.25
CA ASP A 236 -19.79 -22.03 8.17
C ASP A 236 -19.24 -22.54 6.84
#